data_AF-A0A023G4H0-F1
#
_entry.id   AF-A0A023G4H0-F1
#
_cell.length_a   1.000
_cell.length_b   1.000
_cell.length_c   1.000
_cell.angle_alpha   90.00
_cell.angle_beta   90.00
_cell.angle_gamma   90.00
#
_symmetry.space_group_name_H-M   'P 1'
#
loop_
_entity.id
_entity.type
_entity.pdbx_description
1 polymer ?
#
loop_
_entity_poly.entity_id
_entity_poly.type
_entity_poly.pdbx_seq_one_letter_code
_entity_poly.pdbx_strand_id
1 'polypeptide(L)' 'MGTAPLFPCLFERAVDILLPFATTYACEQAFSALAYLKNKHRSRLDPAADMRLALSATEPRFDLLLKGKQYHPSH' A
#
# COMPACT_ATOMS: atom_id res chain seq x y z
N MET A 1 20.22 25.44 -3.22
CA MET A 1 19.77 25.24 -4.62
C MET A 1 18.93 23.97 -4.64
N GLY A 2 17.61 24.11 -4.80
CA GLY A 2 16.70 22.96 -4.84
C GLY A 2 16.86 22.18 -6.14
N THR A 3 16.87 20.86 -6.04
CA THR A 3 17.04 19.91 -7.16
C THR A 3 15.82 19.78 -8.07
N ALA A 4 14.70 20.42 -7.71
CA ALA A 4 13.43 20.40 -8.44
C ALA A 4 13.52 20.74 -9.95
N PRO A 5 14.32 21.73 -10.42
CA PRO A 5 14.35 22.07 -11.85
C PRO A 5 15.16 21.09 -12.71
N LEU A 6 15.95 20.19 -12.11
CA LEU A 6 16.78 19.24 -12.87
C LEU A 6 16.04 17.93 -13.19
N PHE A 7 15.03 17.57 -12.39
CA PHE A 7 14.27 16.33 -12.56
C PHE A 7 12.78 16.52 -12.22
N PRO A 8 12.05 17.32 -13.01
CA PRO A 8 10.65 17.68 -12.71
C PRO A 8 9.74 16.45 -12.55
N CYS A 9 9.85 15.45 -13.44
CA CYS A 9 9.03 14.24 -13.35
C CYS A 9 9.34 13.38 -12.12
N LEU A 10 10.61 13.36 -11.68
CA LEU A 10 11.00 12.65 -10.46
C LEU A 10 10.50 13.39 -9.22
N PHE A 11 10.62 14.72 -9.23
CA PHE A 11 10.13 15.58 -8.16
C PHE A 11 8.62 15.44 -7.99
N GLU A 12 7.84 15.54 -9.05
CA GLU A 12 6.38 15.34 -9.02
C GLU A 12 6.01 13.98 -8.43
N ARG A 13 6.63 12.90 -8.91
CA ARG A 13 6.36 11.55 -8.39
C ARG A 13 6.82 11.35 -6.95
N ALA A 14 7.95 11.95 -6.56
CA ALA A 14 8.40 11.92 -5.18
C ALA A 14 7.44 12.69 -4.27
N VAL A 15 6.93 13.83 -4.72
CA VAL A 15 5.91 14.61 -4.02
C VAL A 15 4.65 13.76 -3.87
N ASP A 16 4.10 13.18 -4.94
CA ASP A 16 2.90 12.33 -4.85
C ASP A 16 3.06 11.15 -3.87
N ILE A 17 4.25 10.56 -3.79
CA ILE A 17 4.54 9.46 -2.87
C ILE A 17 4.71 9.96 -1.43
N LEU A 18 5.39 11.08 -1.22
CA LEU A 18 5.78 11.59 0.10
C LEU A 18 4.72 12.50 0.73
N LEU A 19 3.89 13.19 -0.05
CA LEU A 19 2.86 14.12 0.42
C LEU A 19 1.83 13.43 1.34
N PRO A 20 1.34 12.21 1.04
CA PRO A 20 0.47 11.48 1.95
C PRO A 20 1.14 11.27 3.32
N PHE A 21 2.44 10.98 3.34
CA PHE A 21 3.22 10.79 4.57
C PHE A 21 3.55 12.09 5.32
N ALA A 22 3.33 13.27 4.70
CA ALA A 22 3.56 14.55 5.38
C ALA A 22 2.54 14.80 6.51
N THR A 23 1.41 14.10 6.50
CA THR A 23 0.46 14.13 7.62
C THR A 23 0.81 13.03 8.62
N THR A 24 0.89 13.39 9.90
CA THR A 24 1.16 12.43 10.99
C THR A 24 0.17 11.25 10.97
N TYR A 25 -1.10 11.51 10.67
CA TYR A 25 -2.15 10.51 10.63
C TYR A 25 -1.91 9.40 9.60
N ALA A 26 -1.56 9.76 8.35
CA ALA A 26 -1.32 8.76 7.31
C ALA A 26 -0.03 7.96 7.57
N CYS A 27 1.00 8.60 8.13
CA CYS A 27 2.18 7.90 8.63
C CYS A 27 1.82 6.87 9.71
N GLU A 28 1.08 7.28 10.75
CA GLU A 28 0.65 6.41 11.84
C GLU A 28 -0.21 5.25 11.35
N GLN A 29 -1.13 5.52 10.41
CA GLN A 29 -1.96 4.49 9.79
C GLN A 29 -1.12 3.50 8.97
N ALA A 30 -0.14 3.99 8.20
CA ALA A 30 0.80 3.16 7.45
C ALA A 30 1.64 2.24 8.34
N PHE A 31 2.21 2.77 9.41
CA PHE A 31 2.97 1.97 10.38
C PHE A 31 2.09 0.98 11.13
N SER A 32 0.86 1.35 11.48
CA SER A 32 -0.10 0.44 12.11
C SER A 32 -0.47 -0.71 11.18
N ALA A 33 -0.74 -0.43 9.90
CA ALA A 33 -1.00 -1.45 8.89
C ALA A 33 0.18 -2.40 8.71
N LEU A 34 1.41 -1.86 8.65
CA LEU A 34 2.63 -2.67 8.57
C LEU A 34 2.79 -3.59 9.80
N ALA A 35 2.57 -3.06 11.01
CA ALA A 35 2.65 -3.84 12.24
C ALA A 35 1.63 -5.00 12.24
N TYR A 36 0.41 -4.74 11.78
CA TYR A 36 -0.64 -5.76 11.63
C TYR A 36 -0.25 -6.86 10.63
N LEU A 37 0.17 -6.45 9.43
CA LEU A 37 0.56 -7.37 8.35
C LEU A 37 1.75 -8.26 8.77
N LYS A 38 2.76 -7.67 9.42
CA LYS A 38 3.96 -8.39 9.90
C LYS A 38 3.60 -9.52 10.88
N ASN A 39 2.64 -9.29 11.75
CA ASN A 39 2.28 -10.26 12.78
C ASN A 39 1.33 -11.33 12.24
N LYS A 40 0.38 -10.97 11.37
CA LYS A 40 -0.67 -11.88 10.88
C LYS A 40 -0.23 -12.72 9.66
N HIS A 41 0.65 -12.19 8.81
CA HIS A 41 0.98 -12.80 7.52
C HIS A 41 2.49 -13.08 7.33
N ARG A 42 3.24 -13.20 8.44
CA ARG A 42 4.72 -13.27 8.48
C ARG A 42 5.36 -14.26 7.50
N SER A 43 4.70 -15.37 7.16
CA SER A 43 5.27 -16.42 6.29
C SER A 43 5.16 -16.14 4.78
N ARG A 44 4.33 -15.17 4.36
CA ARG A 44 4.04 -14.89 2.94
C ARG A 44 3.95 -13.39 2.62
N LEU A 45 4.40 -12.53 3.53
CA LEU A 45 4.32 -11.08 3.41
C LEU A 45 5.20 -10.58 2.25
N ASP A 46 4.60 -9.85 1.31
CA ASP A 46 5.29 -8.92 0.41
C ASP A 46 5.03 -7.50 0.93
N PRO A 47 5.97 -6.89 1.67
CA PRO A 47 5.76 -5.60 2.30
C PRO A 47 5.32 -4.50 1.31
N ALA A 48 5.82 -4.53 0.08
CA ALA A 48 5.51 -3.48 -0.89
C ALA A 48 4.09 -3.65 -1.44
N ALA A 49 3.73 -4.85 -1.89
CA ALA A 49 2.41 -5.12 -2.44
C ALA A 49 1.31 -5.05 -1.37
N ASP A 50 1.56 -5.65 -0.20
CA ASP A 50 0.58 -5.73 0.88
C ASP A 50 0.33 -4.36 1.54
N MET A 51 1.37 -3.54 1.74
CA MET A 51 1.16 -2.17 2.22
C MET A 51 0.43 -1.30 1.19
N ARG A 52 0.74 -1.43 -0.11
CA ARG A 52 -0.01 -0.70 -1.15
C ARG A 52 -1.48 -1.04 -1.14
N LEU A 53 -1.83 -2.32 -0.95
CA LEU A 53 -3.22 -2.74 -0.84
C LEU A 53 -3.86 -2.21 0.44
N ALA A 54 -3.18 -2.32 1.58
CA ALA A 54 -3.70 -1.90 2.88
C ALA A 54 -3.90 -0.38 3.02
N LEU A 55 -3.10 0.41 2.30
CA LEU A 55 -3.19 1.88 2.30
C LEU A 55 -3.97 2.45 1.11
N SER A 56 -4.46 1.57 0.24
CA SER A 56 -5.32 1.99 -0.87
C SER A 56 -6.67 2.46 -0.34
N ALA A 57 -7.08 3.67 -0.72
CA ALA A 57 -8.45 4.15 -0.53
C ALA A 57 -9.43 3.54 -1.56
N THR A 58 -8.92 2.75 -2.51
CA THR A 58 -9.76 2.15 -3.57
C THR A 58 -10.50 0.95 -3.00
N GLU A 59 -11.82 0.95 -3.13
CA GLU A 59 -12.64 -0.17 -2.70
C GLU A 59 -12.35 -1.43 -3.54
N PRO A 60 -12.01 -2.56 -2.90
CA PRO A 60 -11.76 -3.80 -3.63
C PRO A 60 -13.04 -4.31 -4.29
N ARG A 61 -12.94 -4.65 -5.58
CA ARG A 61 -14.05 -5.25 -6.34
C ARG A 61 -14.20 -6.73 -6.01
N PHE A 62 -14.69 -7.04 -4.81
CA PHE A 62 -14.81 -8.41 -4.30
C PHE A 62 -15.59 -9.32 -5.25
N ASP A 63 -16.68 -8.85 -5.86
CA ASP A 63 -17.47 -9.66 -6.80
C ASP A 63 -16.65 -10.19 -7.97
N LEU A 64 -15.68 -9.42 -8.46
CA LEU A 64 -14.80 -9.85 -9.54
C LEU A 64 -13.71 -10.80 -9.03
N LEU A 65 -13.15 -10.51 -7.85
CA LEU A 65 -12.13 -11.35 -7.23
C LEU A 65 -12.68 -12.75 -6.88
N LEU A 66 -13.92 -12.81 -6.42
CA LEU A 66 -14.59 -14.06 -6.04
C LEU A 66 -14.95 -14.91 -7.26
N LYS A 67 -15.32 -14.30 -8.39
CA LYS A 67 -15.63 -15.03 -9.64
C LYS A 67 -14.46 -15.88 -10.16
N GLY A 68 -13.22 -15.43 -9.94
CA GLY A 68 -12.00 -16.16 -10.37
C GLY A 68 -11.44 -17.12 -9.33
N LYS A 69 -11.98 -17.12 -8.11
CA LYS A 69 -11.53 -18.00 -7.02
C LYS A 69 -12.33 -19.29 -7.07
N GLN A 70 -11.67 -20.39 -7.47
CA GLN A 70 -12.22 -21.72 -7.26
C GLN A 70 -12.27 -22.01 -5.75
N TYR A 71 -13.46 -22.29 -5.24
CA TYR A 71 -13.63 -22.80 -3.89
C TYR A 71 -13.01 -24.20 -3.82
N HIS A 72 -11.99 -24.34 -2.98
CA HIS A 72 -11.34 -25.62 -2.72
C HIS A 72 -11.80 -26.09 -1.33
N PRO A 73 -12.83 -26.96 -1.25
CA PRO A 73 -13.28 -27.54 0.00
C PRO A 73 -12.28 -28.61 0.43
N SER A 74 -11.16 -28.18 1.00
CA SER A 74 -10.21 -29.09 1.64
C SER A 74 -9.91 -28.59 3.04
N HIS A 75 -10.48 -29.34 3.99
CA HIS A 75 -10.30 -29.46 5.45
C HIS A 75 -10.42 -28.22 6.36
#